data_AF-A0A367JU01-F1
#
_entry.id   AF-A0A367JU01-F1
#
_cell.length_a   1.000
_cell.length_b   1.000
_cell.length_c   1.000
_cell.angle_alpha   90.00
_cell.angle_beta   90.00
_cell.angle_gamma   90.00
#
_symmetry.space_group_name_H-M   'P 1'
#
loop_
_entity.id
_entity.type
_entity.pdbx_description
1 polymer ?
#
loop_
_entity_poly.entity_id
_entity_poly.type
_entity_poly.pdbx_seq_one_letter_code
_entity_poly.pdbx_strand_id
1 'polypeptide(L)'
;MRRAVGYCLQANSKFDVEPVLLVVCVGRLSEEMKDDTVDSRLPSIYSYFCKPWAAECFILCQDSLSQNLTTPLNPLIALGLFLSSCCKSILDAPYGGDPTMQYLY
;
A
#
# COMPACT_ATOMS: atom_id res chain seq x y z
N MET A 1 0.82 -0.13 -13.75
CA MET A 1 0.13 1.17 -13.74
C MET A 1 -1.01 1.32 -14.76
N ARG A 2 -0.83 1.10 -16.07
CA ARG A 2 -1.86 1.38 -17.10
C ARG A 2 -3.28 0.87 -16.78
N ARG A 3 -3.41 -0.36 -16.28
CA ARG A 3 -4.70 -0.94 -15.88
C ARG A 3 -5.35 -0.18 -14.71
N ALA A 4 -4.56 0.19 -13.70
CA ALA A 4 -5.05 0.94 -12.53
C ALA A 4 -5.56 2.33 -12.93
N VAL A 5 -4.83 3.03 -13.81
CA VAL A 5 -5.27 4.30 -14.41
C VAL A 5 -6.62 4.13 -15.10
N GLY A 6 -6.80 3.06 -15.88
CA GLY A 6 -8.07 2.75 -16.53
C GLY A 6 -9.23 2.58 -15.54
N TYR A 7 -9.01 1.92 -14.41
CA TYR A 7 -10.02 1.80 -13.36
C TYR A 7 -10.35 3.14 -12.71
N CYS A 8 -9.34 3.99 -12.48
CA CYS A 8 -9.56 5.31 -11.90
C CYS A 8 -10.41 6.20 -12.82
N LEU A 9 -10.10 6.21 -14.13
CA LEU A 9 -10.87 6.94 -15.13
C LEU A 9 -12.32 6.43 -15.24
N GLN A 10 -12.53 5.11 -15.13
CA GLN A 10 -13.87 4.53 -15.10
C GLN A 10 -14.66 4.95 -13.85
N ALA A 11 -14.00 4.95 -12.68
CA ALA A 11 -14.62 5.40 -11.44
C ALA A 11 -15.02 6.88 -11.53
N ASN A 12 -14.13 7.72 -12.05
CA ASN A 12 -14.42 9.13 -12.27
C ASN A 12 -15.60 9.32 -13.25
N SER A 13 -15.58 8.65 -14.40
CA SER A 13 -16.67 8.73 -15.38
C SER A 13 -18.02 8.26 -14.85
N LYS A 14 -18.04 7.30 -13.90
CA LYS A 14 -19.28 6.70 -13.39
C LYS A 14 -19.85 7.44 -12.19
N PHE A 15 -18.98 7.99 -11.35
CA PHE A 15 -19.35 8.54 -10.05
C PHE A 15 -19.03 10.03 -9.90
N ASP A 16 -18.38 10.66 -10.88
CA ASP A 16 -17.94 12.07 -10.86
C ASP A 16 -17.04 12.39 -9.64
N VAL A 17 -16.16 11.43 -9.30
CA VAL A 17 -15.24 11.53 -8.17
C VAL A 17 -13.85 11.08 -8.60
N GLU A 18 -12.83 11.88 -8.26
CA GLU A 18 -11.43 11.48 -8.36
C GLU A 18 -11.10 10.43 -7.28
N PRO A 19 -10.76 9.19 -7.67
CA PRO A 19 -10.54 8.13 -6.69
C PRO A 19 -9.19 8.27 -5.99
N VAL A 20 -9.09 7.68 -4.79
CA VAL A 20 -7.82 7.39 -4.11
C VAL A 20 -7.40 5.97 -4.45
N LEU A 21 -6.20 5.80 -5.01
CA LEU A 21 -5.65 4.49 -5.40
C LEU A 21 -4.64 4.01 -4.36
N LEU A 22 -4.80 2.78 -3.88
CA LEU A 22 -3.80 2.07 -3.09
C LEU A 22 -3.24 0.90 -3.92
N VAL A 23 -1.94 0.93 -4.20
CA VAL A 23 -1.21 -0.14 -4.87
C VAL A 23 -0.41 -0.90 -3.82
N VAL A 24 -0.66 -2.21 -3.69
CA VAL A 24 0.14 -3.10 -2.85
C VAL A 24 1.17 -3.80 -3.72
N CYS A 25 2.44 -3.54 -3.44
CA CYS A 25 3.57 -4.22 -4.05
C CYS A 25 4.02 -5.36 -3.13
N VAL A 26 3.81 -6.60 -3.60
CA VAL A 26 4.24 -7.85 -2.92
C VAL A 26 5.76 -8.07 -3.03
N GLY A 27 6.40 -7.43 -4.01
CA GLY A 27 7.84 -7.55 -4.25
C GLY A 27 8.56 -6.27 -3.91
N ARG A 28 9.43 -5.84 -4.84
CA ARG A 28 10.12 -4.56 -4.76
C ARG A 28 9.61 -3.65 -5.86
N LEU A 29 9.54 -2.37 -5.55
CA LEU A 29 9.41 -1.33 -6.56
C LEU A 29 10.66 -1.32 -7.45
N SER A 30 10.46 -1.23 -8.77
CA SER A 30 11.57 -0.96 -9.70
C SER A 30 12.16 0.42 -9.43
N GLU A 31 13.44 0.62 -9.72
CA GLU A 31 14.10 1.92 -9.55
C GLU A 31 13.40 3.02 -10.35
N GLU A 32 13.02 2.73 -11.60
CA GLU A 32 12.23 3.65 -12.43
C GLU A 32 10.93 4.11 -11.76
N MET A 33 10.24 3.22 -11.04
CA MET A 33 9.02 3.59 -10.32
C MET A 33 9.34 4.37 -9.05
N LYS A 34 10.49 4.13 -8.40
CA LYS A 34 10.89 4.87 -7.20
C LYS A 34 11.22 6.33 -7.52
N ASP A 35 11.79 6.60 -8.69
CA ASP A 35 12.09 7.96 -9.14
C ASP A 35 10.82 8.83 -9.28
N ASP A 36 9.68 8.19 -9.60
CA ASP A 36 8.36 8.80 -9.68
C ASP A 36 7.58 8.80 -8.35
N THR A 37 8.25 8.48 -7.24
CA THR A 37 7.66 8.47 -5.91
C THR A 37 8.30 9.46 -4.96
N VAL A 38 7.51 9.90 -3.98
CA VAL A 38 7.98 10.68 -2.83
C VAL A 38 7.46 10.04 -1.54
N ASP A 39 8.07 10.39 -0.41
CA ASP A 39 7.53 9.99 0.89
C ASP A 39 6.11 10.54 1.05
N SER A 40 5.20 9.67 1.44
CA SER A 40 3.81 10.08 1.69
C SER A 40 3.66 10.61 3.12
N ARG A 41 2.51 11.25 3.36
CA ARG A 41 2.07 11.60 4.72
C ARG A 41 1.75 10.38 5.60
N LEU A 42 1.59 9.21 4.99
CA LEU A 42 1.26 7.97 5.68
C LEU A 42 2.55 7.20 6.00
N PRO A 43 2.63 6.57 7.19
CA PRO A 43 3.85 5.91 7.62
C PRO A 43 4.19 4.74 6.68
N SER A 44 5.45 4.65 6.28
CA SER A 44 5.99 3.56 5.46
C SER A 44 5.29 3.35 4.10
N ILE A 45 4.72 4.42 3.53
CA ILE A 45 4.04 4.39 2.23
C ILE A 45 4.61 5.49 1.34
N TYR A 46 4.75 5.18 0.06
CA TYR A 46 5.13 6.12 -0.98
C TYR A 46 3.90 6.78 -1.62
N SER A 47 4.03 8.03 -2.03
CA SER A 47 3.07 8.73 -2.87
C SER A 47 3.59 8.76 -4.30
N TYR A 48 2.75 8.40 -5.27
CA TYR A 48 3.06 8.37 -6.70
C TYR A 48 2.36 9.52 -7.43
N PHE A 49 3.02 10.10 -8.42
CA PHE A 49 2.44 11.16 -9.26
C PHE A 49 1.25 10.62 -10.09
N CYS A 50 0.03 11.08 -9.79
CA CYS A 50 -1.20 10.48 -10.32
C CYS A 50 -2.23 11.45 -10.92
N LYS A 51 -1.92 12.74 -10.97
CA LYS A 51 -2.76 13.69 -11.70
C LYS A 51 -2.60 13.50 -13.21
N PRO A 52 -3.67 13.60 -14.01
CA PRO A 52 -5.03 14.03 -13.65
C PRO A 52 -6.03 12.88 -13.44
N TRP A 53 -5.58 11.65 -13.18
CA TRP A 53 -6.45 10.47 -13.21
C TRP A 53 -6.86 9.94 -11.83
N ALA A 54 -6.25 10.42 -10.75
CA ALA A 54 -6.64 10.12 -9.36
C ALA A 54 -6.35 11.33 -8.46
N ALA A 55 -7.05 11.38 -7.32
CA ALA A 55 -6.81 12.39 -6.29
C ALA A 55 -5.47 12.13 -5.57
N GLU A 56 -5.25 10.87 -5.18
CA GLU A 56 -4.05 10.39 -4.50
C GLU A 56 -3.72 8.97 -4.98
N CYS A 57 -2.43 8.63 -5.06
CA CYS A 57 -1.97 7.29 -5.40
C CYS A 57 -0.89 6.87 -4.41
N PHE A 58 -1.24 5.97 -3.52
CA PHE A 58 -0.36 5.41 -2.51
C PHE A 58 0.22 4.09 -2.98
N ILE A 59 1.51 3.90 -2.76
CA ILE A 59 2.18 2.63 -2.99
C ILE A 59 2.70 2.12 -1.65
N LEU A 60 2.12 1.00 -1.25
CA LEU A 60 2.55 0.23 -0.10
C LEU A 60 3.47 -0.89 -0.60
N CYS A 61 4.71 -0.91 -0.15
CA CYS A 61 5.72 -1.86 -0.61
C CYS A 61 6.40 -2.52 0.57
N GLN A 62 6.74 -3.82 0.45
CA GLN A 62 7.29 -4.56 1.57
C GLN A 62 8.63 -3.98 2.09
N ASP A 63 9.41 -3.36 1.21
CA ASP A 63 10.71 -2.76 1.53
C ASP A 63 10.61 -1.51 2.42
N SER A 64 9.51 -0.77 2.37
CA SER A 64 9.27 0.41 3.21
C SER A 64 8.69 0.06 4.59
N LEU A 65 8.07 -1.13 4.74
CA LEU A 65 7.39 -1.55 5.96
C LEU A 65 8.33 -2.09 7.04
N SER A 66 9.55 -2.50 6.70
CA SER A 66 10.42 -3.25 7.62
C SER A 66 11.28 -2.40 8.57
N GLN A 67 11.09 -1.08 8.63
CA GLN A 67 11.98 -0.19 9.39
C GLN A 67 11.33 0.33 10.68
N ASN A 68 12.01 0.11 11.82
CA ASN A 68 11.72 0.70 13.14
C ASN A 68 10.25 0.60 13.62
N LEU A 69 9.65 -0.59 13.48
CA LEU A 69 8.27 -0.82 13.88
C LEU A 69 8.11 -0.87 15.40
N THR A 70 7.15 -0.12 15.91
CA THR A 70 6.69 -0.18 17.31
C THR A 70 5.48 -1.11 17.44
N THR A 71 5.38 -1.80 18.57
CA THR A 71 4.23 -2.62 18.93
C THR A 71 3.35 -1.86 19.95
N PRO A 72 2.01 -1.86 19.80
CA PRO A 72 1.25 -2.48 18.72
C PRO A 72 1.46 -1.80 17.36
N LEU A 73 1.46 -2.58 16.28
CA LEU A 73 1.68 -2.07 14.93
C LEU A 73 0.61 -1.04 14.54
N ASN A 74 1.03 -0.02 13.78
CA ASN A 74 0.09 0.86 13.09
C ASN A 74 -0.82 0.03 12.17
N PRO A 75 -2.15 0.21 12.18
CA PRO A 75 -3.07 -0.61 11.38
C PRO A 75 -2.76 -0.64 9.88
N LEU A 76 -2.27 0.46 9.32
CA LEU A 76 -1.94 0.54 7.91
C LEU A 76 -0.64 -0.22 7.59
N ILE A 77 0.33 -0.20 8.50
CA ILE A 77 1.55 -1.02 8.40
C ILE A 77 1.19 -2.49 8.53
N ALA A 78 0.36 -2.87 9.51
CA ALA A 78 -0.09 -4.24 9.69
C ALA A 78 -0.84 -4.77 8.45
N LEU A 79 -1.78 -3.98 7.92
CA LEU A 79 -2.47 -4.30 6.67
C LEU A 79 -1.48 -4.47 5.52
N GLY A 80 -0.47 -3.62 5.46
CA GLY A 80 0.58 -3.72 4.45
C GLY A 80 1.38 -5.01 4.54
N LEU A 81 1.81 -5.38 5.74
CA LEU A 81 2.56 -6.61 6.00
C LEU A 81 1.71 -7.84 5.68
N PHE A 82 0.43 -7.82 6.05
CA PHE A 82 -0.52 -8.87 5.71
C PHE A 82 -0.68 -9.05 4.19
N LEU A 83 -1.01 -7.97 3.47
CA LEU A 83 -1.26 -8.04 2.02
C LEU A 83 0.02 -8.32 1.20
N SER A 84 1.19 -7.91 1.68
CA SER A 84 2.47 -8.12 0.98
C SER A 84 3.16 -9.43 1.33
N SER A 85 2.97 -9.99 2.52
CA SER A 85 3.61 -11.25 2.93
C SER A 85 3.04 -12.48 2.22
N CYS A 86 1.78 -12.40 1.75
CA CYS A 86 1.06 -13.52 1.14
C CYS A 86 1.00 -14.78 2.03
N CYS A 87 1.16 -14.62 3.35
CA CYS A 87 1.10 -15.73 4.30
C CYS A 87 -0.34 -16.22 4.46
N LYS A 88 -0.54 -17.54 4.35
CA LYS A 88 -1.87 -18.18 4.46
C LYS A 88 -2.37 -18.35 5.90
N SER A 89 -1.46 -18.21 6.87
CA SER A 89 -1.73 -18.43 8.28
C SER A 89 -0.99 -17.38 9.10
N ILE A 90 -1.59 -16.99 10.23
CA ILE A 90 -0.97 -16.10 11.20
C ILE A 90 0.31 -16.69 11.82
N LEU A 91 0.42 -18.02 11.86
CA LEU A 91 1.61 -18.71 12.37
C LEU A 91 2.83 -18.49 11.48
N ASP A 92 2.59 -18.27 10.19
CA ASP A 92 3.63 -18.02 9.18
C ASP A 92 3.80 -16.50 8.92
N ALA A 93 2.94 -15.67 9.50
CA ALA A 93 2.92 -14.23 9.26
C ALA A 93 4.01 -13.51 10.07
N PRO A 94 4.71 -12.53 9.46
CA PRO A 94 5.56 -11.64 10.23
C PRO A 94 4.71 -10.90 11.26
N TYR A 95 5.20 -10.78 12.49
CA TYR A 95 4.48 -10.16 13.60
C TYR A 95 3.14 -10.82 13.96
N GLY A 96 2.96 -12.14 13.75
CA GLY A 96 1.71 -12.84 14.13
C GLY A 96 1.34 -12.76 15.63
N GLY A 97 2.31 -12.45 16.50
CA GLY A 97 2.07 -12.17 17.92
C GLY A 97 1.57 -10.76 18.22
N ASP A 98 1.61 -9.84 17.26
CA ASP A 98 1.11 -8.48 17.42
C ASP A 98 -0.43 -8.45 17.41
N PRO A 99 -1.07 -7.74 18.35
CA PRO A 99 -2.53 -7.72 18.46
C PRO A 99 -3.20 -7.09 17.23
N THR A 100 -2.55 -6.15 16.54
CA THR A 100 -3.09 -5.55 15.31
C THR A 100 -3.11 -6.55 14.16
N MET A 101 -2.07 -7.39 14.04
CA MET A 101 -2.02 -8.46 13.03
C MET A 101 -3.07 -9.55 13.26
N GLN A 102 -3.45 -9.82 14.51
CA GLN A 102 -4.48 -10.81 14.84
C GLN A 102 -5.86 -10.45 14.29
N TYR A 103 -6.18 -9.17 14.08
CA TYR A 103 -7.45 -8.76 13.49
C TYR A 103 -7.56 -9.03 11.97
N LEU A 104 -6.46 -9.39 11.32
CA LEU A 104 -6.40 -9.59 9.86
C LEU A 104 -6.52 -11.06 9.42
N TYR A 105 -6.53 -12.00 10.39
CA TYR A 105 -6.68 -13.44 10.18
C TYR A 105 -7.97 -13.95 10.83
#